data_AF-A0A0C3PHZ0-F1
#
_entry.id   AF-A0A0C3PHZ0-F1
#
_cell.length_a   1.000
_cell.length_b   1.000
_cell.length_c   1.000
_cell.angle_alpha   90.00
_cell.angle_beta   90.00
_cell.angle_gamma   90.00
#
_symmetry.space_group_name_H-M   'P 1'
#
loop_
_entity.id
_entity.type
_entity.pdbx_description
1 polymer ?
#
loop_
_entity_poly.entity_id
_entity_poly.type
_entity_poly.pdbx_seq_one_letter_code
_entity_poly.pdbx_strand_id
1 'polypeptide(L)'
;MPIKEAPEASCEDAVPSTPTPFPGSSTTSKDSLQNRISSLIDKLSRTQLTDLVSNQPLTSTFEMPSPAIRTIETSVPSSLLDLNPSTWNEVLLMAALWEAEEQCTMYKKCVIVLQAQAVLNEAYCNKLHFQLAFKEEKITNPDAPGKLVEDGLPWLLLGDEFYERVVEFTWWQKEKGQDKEVRKERRKVTRTALEEWKKTEIAWKAENTAR
;
A
#
# COMPACT_ATOMS: atom_id res chain seq x y z
N MET A 1 56.63 24.06 43.15
CA MET A 1 58.09 23.81 43.16
C MET A 1 58.34 22.35 42.77
N PRO A 2 59.48 22.08 42.12
CA PRO A 2 59.58 21.37 40.84
C PRO A 2 60.18 19.96 41.00
N ILE A 3 60.55 19.34 39.86
CA ILE A 3 61.61 18.33 39.60
C ILE A 3 61.02 17.33 38.60
N LYS A 4 61.59 17.02 37.43
CA LYS A 4 62.69 17.52 36.58
C LYS A 4 62.61 16.64 35.31
N GLU A 5 62.71 17.23 34.12
CA GLU A 5 63.29 16.55 32.95
C GLU A 5 64.80 16.33 33.25
N ALA A 6 65.57 15.41 32.68
CA ALA A 6 65.60 14.55 31.49
C ALA A 6 66.61 13.38 31.80
N PRO A 7 67.10 12.49 30.91
CA PRO A 7 67.58 12.78 29.55
C PRO A 7 67.33 11.72 28.46
N GLU A 8 67.63 12.16 27.24
CA GLU A 8 67.70 11.45 25.98
C GLU A 8 68.73 10.30 25.98
N ALA A 9 68.44 9.25 25.22
CA ALA A 9 69.46 8.44 24.54
C ALA A 9 68.87 7.87 23.25
N SER A 10 69.36 8.41 22.14
CA SER A 10 69.26 7.87 20.79
C SER A 10 70.08 6.59 20.67
N CYS A 11 69.54 5.57 20.00
CA CYS A 11 70.29 4.60 19.19
C CYS A 11 69.35 4.05 18.11
N GLU A 12 69.68 4.35 16.85
CA GLU A 12 69.16 3.63 15.69
C GLU A 12 69.70 2.19 15.67
N ASP A 13 68.88 1.21 15.25
CA ASP A 13 69.25 0.27 14.18
C ASP A 13 68.13 -0.76 13.87
N ALA A 14 67.89 -0.92 12.56
CA ALA A 14 67.40 -2.09 11.84
C ALA A 14 65.95 -2.64 12.01
N VAL A 15 65.12 -2.33 10.99
CA VAL A 15 63.89 -3.04 10.50
C VAL A 15 64.35 -4.32 9.76
N PRO A 16 63.60 -5.45 9.58
CA PRO A 16 62.17 -5.52 9.21
C PRO A 16 61.32 -6.71 9.72
N SER A 17 59.98 -6.56 9.71
CA SER A 17 59.07 -7.37 8.85
C SER A 17 57.61 -7.43 9.33
N THR A 18 56.73 -6.99 8.43
CA THR A 18 55.39 -7.52 8.12
C THR A 18 54.20 -7.20 9.05
N PRO A 19 53.19 -6.45 8.55
CA PRO A 19 51.89 -6.32 9.21
C PRO A 19 51.06 -7.58 8.99
N THR A 20 50.67 -8.23 10.07
CA THR A 20 49.72 -9.35 10.03
C THR A 20 48.30 -8.79 9.74
N PRO A 21 47.55 -9.33 8.78
CA PRO A 21 46.17 -8.92 8.53
C PRO A 21 45.30 -9.37 9.71
N PHE A 22 44.60 -8.42 10.34
CA PHE A 22 43.49 -8.73 11.24
C PHE A 22 42.41 -9.51 10.46
N PRO A 23 42.05 -10.75 10.86
CA PRO A 23 40.97 -11.48 10.23
C PRO A 23 39.63 -10.87 10.62
N GLY A 24 38.87 -10.42 9.62
CA GLY A 24 37.52 -9.91 9.78
C GLY A 24 36.58 -10.98 10.34
N SER A 25 36.09 -10.75 11.56
CA SER A 25 35.08 -11.58 12.24
C SER A 25 33.63 -11.18 11.90
N SER A 26 33.42 -10.33 10.89
CA SER A 26 32.12 -9.71 10.60
C SER A 26 31.20 -10.53 9.68
N THR A 27 31.67 -11.62 9.08
CA THR A 27 30.90 -12.39 8.08
C THR A 27 29.90 -13.36 8.71
N THR A 28 30.30 -14.12 9.73
CA THR A 28 29.49 -15.20 10.33
C THR A 28 28.20 -14.72 11.00
N SER A 29 28.22 -13.52 11.60
CA SER A 29 27.05 -12.92 12.25
C SER A 29 26.00 -12.44 11.22
N LYS A 30 26.46 -11.91 10.08
CA LYS A 30 25.59 -11.49 8.97
C LYS A 30 24.88 -12.67 8.34
N ASP A 31 25.59 -13.76 8.10
CA ASP A 31 25.01 -14.97 7.49
C ASP A 31 23.93 -15.60 8.39
N SER A 32 24.12 -15.56 9.71
CA SER A 32 23.13 -16.02 10.69
C SER A 32 21.85 -15.18 10.68
N LEU A 33 21.97 -13.85 10.61
CA LEU A 33 20.81 -12.96 10.51
C LEU A 33 20.07 -13.15 9.18
N GLN A 34 20.80 -13.31 8.07
CA GLN A 34 20.20 -13.54 6.76
C GLN A 34 19.41 -14.86 6.74
N ASN A 35 19.95 -15.92 7.35
CA ASN A 35 19.25 -17.19 7.48
C ASN A 35 17.98 -17.09 8.33
N ARG A 36 18.00 -16.31 9.42
CA ARG A 36 16.79 -16.05 10.23
C ARG A 36 15.74 -15.29 9.43
N ILE A 37 16.14 -14.25 8.69
CA ILE A 37 15.23 -13.47 7.84
C ILE A 37 14.61 -14.36 6.77
N SER A 38 15.40 -15.14 6.04
CA SER A 38 14.90 -16.09 5.03
C SER A 38 13.93 -17.11 5.64
N SER A 39 14.25 -17.65 6.82
CA SER A 39 13.34 -18.58 7.50
C SER A 39 12.02 -17.94 7.96
N LEU A 40 12.02 -16.64 8.26
CA LEU A 40 10.82 -15.89 8.62
C LEU A 40 9.98 -15.57 7.38
N ILE A 41 10.62 -15.20 6.27
CA ILE A 41 10.00 -15.04 4.96
C ILE A 41 9.28 -16.32 4.54
N ASP A 42 9.94 -17.48 4.67
CA ASP A 42 9.36 -18.80 4.36
C ASP A 42 8.19 -19.18 5.28
N LYS A 43 8.16 -18.68 6.51
CA LYS A 43 7.04 -18.88 7.43
C LYS A 43 5.87 -17.98 7.07
N LEU A 44 6.14 -16.71 6.78
CA LEU A 44 5.11 -15.74 6.36
C LEU A 44 4.47 -16.14 5.03
N SER A 45 5.25 -16.66 4.08
CA SER A 45 4.75 -17.16 2.79
C SER A 45 3.84 -18.41 2.90
N ARG A 46 3.70 -19.00 4.09
CA ARG A 46 2.73 -20.08 4.35
C ARG A 46 1.45 -19.59 5.03
N THR A 47 1.35 -18.30 5.32
CA THR A 47 0.18 -17.67 5.96
C THR A 47 -0.63 -16.84 4.96
N GLN A 48 -1.78 -16.32 5.36
CA GLN A 48 -2.56 -15.38 4.54
C GLN A 48 -1.85 -14.02 4.30
N LEU A 49 -0.66 -13.84 4.87
CA LEU A 49 0.19 -12.66 4.71
C LEU A 49 1.28 -12.86 3.63
N THR A 50 1.15 -13.88 2.77
CA THR A 50 2.04 -14.11 1.62
C THR A 50 2.24 -12.85 0.78
N ASP A 51 1.17 -12.09 0.62
CA ASP A 51 1.11 -10.95 -0.27
C ASP A 51 1.88 -9.74 0.29
N LEU A 52 2.15 -9.72 1.60
CA LEU A 52 3.04 -8.72 2.22
C LEU A 52 4.53 -8.98 1.94
N VAL A 53 4.89 -10.22 1.62
CA VAL A 53 6.27 -10.64 1.36
C VAL A 53 6.55 -10.78 -0.13
N SER A 54 5.49 -10.87 -0.94
CA SER A 54 5.55 -10.85 -2.39
C SER A 54 6.02 -9.48 -2.89
N ASN A 55 6.88 -9.50 -3.93
CA ASN A 55 7.25 -8.28 -4.66
C ASN A 55 6.16 -7.82 -5.66
N GLN A 56 5.03 -8.53 -5.72
CA GLN A 56 3.93 -8.18 -6.60
C GLN A 56 3.07 -7.08 -5.97
N PRO A 57 2.55 -6.13 -6.78
CA PRO A 57 1.56 -5.18 -6.30
C PRO A 57 0.34 -5.94 -5.75
N LEU A 58 -0.19 -5.47 -4.63
CA LEU A 58 -1.47 -5.97 -4.10
C LEU A 58 -2.52 -5.86 -5.20
N THR A 59 -3.28 -6.94 -5.38
CA THR A 59 -4.40 -6.98 -6.35
C THR A 59 -5.72 -6.78 -5.64
N SER A 60 -6.79 -6.48 -6.39
CA SER A 60 -8.13 -6.34 -5.82
C SER A 60 -8.60 -7.58 -5.05
N THR A 61 -8.06 -8.76 -5.34
CA THR A 61 -8.44 -10.06 -4.76
C THR A 61 -7.94 -10.24 -3.32
N PHE A 62 -7.04 -9.39 -2.84
CA PHE A 62 -6.54 -9.46 -1.46
C PHE A 62 -7.67 -9.13 -0.48
N GLU A 63 -8.08 -10.10 0.34
CA GLU A 63 -9.02 -9.86 1.42
C GLU A 63 -8.28 -9.37 2.67
N MET A 64 -8.53 -8.12 3.05
CA MET A 64 -7.98 -7.56 4.28
C MET A 64 -8.71 -8.17 5.49
N PRO A 65 -8.01 -8.55 6.57
CA PRO A 65 -8.65 -9.05 7.78
C PRO A 65 -9.60 -8.00 8.35
N SER A 66 -10.90 -8.32 8.40
CA SER A 66 -11.89 -7.41 9.00
C SER A 66 -11.68 -7.35 10.52
N PRO A 67 -11.60 -6.15 11.12
CA PRO A 67 -11.43 -6.01 12.55
C PRO A 67 -12.68 -6.56 13.26
N ALA A 68 -12.51 -7.53 14.16
CA ALA A 68 -13.59 -8.03 14.99
C ALA A 68 -14.02 -6.97 16.02
N ILE A 69 -14.91 -6.07 15.60
CA ILE A 69 -15.47 -5.03 16.46
C ILE A 69 -16.49 -5.70 17.39
N ARG A 70 -16.14 -5.77 18.68
CA ARG A 70 -17.07 -6.23 19.72
C ARG A 70 -17.76 -5.02 20.34
N THR A 71 -19.07 -5.16 20.58
CA THR A 71 -19.84 -4.20 21.35
C THR A 71 -19.19 -4.02 22.71
N ILE A 72 -18.83 -2.78 23.05
CA ILE A 72 -18.33 -2.46 24.38
C ILE A 72 -19.53 -2.46 25.32
N GLU A 73 -19.58 -3.44 26.22
CA GLU A 73 -20.61 -3.50 27.24
C GLU A 73 -20.50 -2.29 28.17
N THR A 74 -21.58 -1.51 28.24
CA THR A 74 -21.72 -0.44 29.21
C THR A 74 -22.15 -1.05 30.53
N SER A 75 -21.19 -1.44 31.38
CA SER A 75 -21.51 -1.75 32.78
C SER A 75 -22.16 -0.53 33.43
N VAL A 76 -23.31 -0.75 34.07
CA VAL A 76 -23.94 0.22 34.96
C VAL A 76 -22.93 0.58 36.06
N PRO A 77 -22.75 1.86 36.42
CA PRO A 77 -21.89 2.23 37.53
C PRO A 77 -22.40 1.57 38.81
N SER A 78 -21.51 0.87 39.51
CA SER A 78 -21.86 0.14 40.73
C SER A 78 -22.44 1.10 41.76
N SER A 79 -23.60 0.77 42.33
CA SER A 79 -24.29 1.46 43.44
C SER A 79 -23.49 1.54 44.75
N LEU A 80 -22.21 1.19 44.69
CA LEU A 80 -21.26 1.10 45.80
C LEU A 80 -20.55 2.44 46.04
N LEU A 81 -20.62 3.37 45.07
CA LEU A 81 -20.07 4.73 45.19
C LEU A 81 -20.91 5.64 46.11
N ASP A 82 -22.17 5.27 46.38
CA ASP A 82 -23.08 6.04 47.24
C ASP A 82 -22.96 5.68 48.74
N LEU A 83 -22.09 4.74 49.09
CA LEU A 83 -21.90 4.30 50.48
C LEU A 83 -20.94 5.22 51.23
N ASN A 84 -21.32 5.61 52.45
CA ASN A 84 -20.41 6.31 53.37
C ASN A 84 -19.56 5.28 54.12
N PRO A 85 -18.22 5.26 53.94
CA PRO A 85 -17.35 4.32 54.63
C PRO A 85 -17.28 4.67 56.12
N SER A 86 -17.39 3.66 56.98
CA SER A 86 -17.29 3.79 58.44
C SER A 86 -15.91 3.38 58.97
N THR A 87 -15.16 2.57 58.21
CA THR A 87 -13.87 2.00 58.64
C THR A 87 -12.70 2.52 57.79
N TRP A 88 -11.51 2.67 58.37
CA TRP A 88 -10.30 3.09 57.62
C TRP A 88 -10.00 2.20 56.39
N ASN A 89 -10.17 0.89 56.53
CA ASN A 89 -9.97 -0.06 55.43
C ASN A 89 -10.97 0.15 54.29
N GLU A 90 -12.20 0.58 54.60
CA GLU A 90 -13.23 0.89 53.60
C GLU A 90 -12.85 2.16 52.83
N VAL A 91 -12.31 3.17 53.50
CA VAL A 91 -11.80 4.39 52.85
C VAL A 91 -10.67 4.04 51.87
N LEU A 92 -9.72 3.21 52.30
CA LEU A 92 -8.61 2.77 51.44
C LEU A 92 -9.12 1.94 50.23
N LEU A 93 -10.06 1.03 50.46
CA LEU A 93 -10.65 0.20 49.40
C LEU A 93 -11.45 1.06 48.42
N MET A 94 -12.20 2.05 48.89
CA MET A 94 -12.89 3.00 48.03
C MET A 94 -11.89 3.79 47.19
N ALA A 95 -10.84 4.36 47.77
CA ALA A 95 -9.83 5.08 46.99
C ALA A 95 -9.24 4.22 45.85
N ALA A 96 -8.90 2.96 46.15
CA ALA A 96 -8.42 2.01 45.14
C ALA A 96 -9.46 1.68 44.07
N LEU A 97 -10.75 1.57 44.44
CA LEU A 97 -11.85 1.34 43.51
C LEU A 97 -12.05 2.52 42.56
N TRP A 98 -11.98 3.75 43.06
CA TRP A 98 -12.12 4.96 42.24
C TRP A 98 -10.97 5.08 41.23
N GLU A 99 -9.73 4.84 41.66
CA GLU A 99 -8.58 4.83 40.77
C GLU A 99 -8.72 3.75 39.68
N ALA A 100 -9.15 2.54 40.06
CA ALA A 100 -9.38 1.46 39.12
C ALA A 100 -10.51 1.78 38.13
N GLU A 101 -11.59 2.43 38.59
CA GLU A 101 -12.69 2.85 37.73
C GLU A 101 -12.23 3.94 36.74
N GLU A 102 -11.50 4.95 37.21
CA GLU A 102 -10.93 5.98 36.35
C GLU A 102 -10.05 5.37 35.24
N GLN A 103 -9.14 4.46 35.61
CA GLN A 103 -8.34 3.72 34.64
C GLN A 103 -9.21 2.92 33.65
N CYS A 104 -10.24 2.23 34.14
CA CYS A 104 -11.15 1.48 33.29
C CYS A 104 -11.90 2.38 32.31
N THR A 105 -12.34 3.58 32.74
CA THR A 105 -12.97 4.56 31.83
C THR A 105 -12.00 5.07 30.77
N MET A 106 -10.72 5.28 31.12
CA MET A 106 -9.68 5.66 30.16
C MET A 106 -9.46 4.56 29.12
N TYR A 107 -9.32 3.31 29.55
CA TYR A 107 -9.18 2.18 28.63
C TYR A 107 -10.39 2.03 27.71
N LYS A 108 -11.62 2.18 28.23
CA LYS A 108 -12.84 2.16 27.40
C LYS A 108 -12.79 3.23 26.32
N LYS A 109 -12.40 4.47 26.65
CA LYS A 109 -12.24 5.56 25.67
C LYS A 109 -11.21 5.19 24.60
N CYS A 110 -10.04 4.67 24.99
CA CYS A 110 -9.02 4.23 24.04
C CYS A 110 -9.52 3.11 23.11
N VAL A 111 -10.26 2.13 23.63
CA VAL A 111 -10.83 1.05 22.83
C VAL A 111 -11.86 1.59 21.83
N ILE A 112 -12.73 2.52 22.24
CA ILE A 112 -13.68 3.18 21.33
C ILE A 112 -12.94 3.87 20.17
N VAL A 113 -11.90 4.63 20.47
CA VAL A 113 -11.10 5.31 19.44
C VAL A 113 -10.45 4.32 18.49
N LEU A 114 -9.88 3.23 19.01
CA LEU A 114 -9.25 2.19 18.19
C LEU A 114 -10.27 1.49 17.28
N GLN A 115 -11.46 1.18 17.81
CA GLN A 115 -12.54 0.59 17.02
C GLN A 115 -13.02 1.54 15.93
N ALA A 116 -13.23 2.83 16.25
CA ALA A 116 -13.63 3.84 15.27
C ALA A 116 -12.59 4.00 14.15
N GLN A 117 -11.30 4.00 14.50
CA GLN A 117 -10.21 4.03 13.53
C GLN A 117 -10.20 2.77 12.65
N ALA A 118 -10.44 1.59 13.23
CA ALA A 118 -10.49 0.34 12.49
C ALA A 118 -11.64 0.35 11.46
N VAL A 119 -12.83 0.81 11.84
CA VAL A 119 -13.97 0.98 10.91
C VAL A 119 -13.63 1.95 9.78
N LEU A 120 -13.03 3.09 10.10
CA LEU A 120 -12.67 4.09 9.09
C LEU A 120 -11.63 3.55 8.11
N ASN A 121 -10.62 2.84 8.62
CA ASN A 121 -9.58 2.21 7.80
C ASN A 121 -10.17 1.14 6.90
N GLU A 122 -11.09 0.31 7.40
CA GLU A 122 -11.80 -0.69 6.60
C GLU A 122 -12.59 -0.03 5.46
N ALA A 123 -13.37 1.02 5.75
CA ALA A 123 -14.12 1.75 4.74
C ALA A 123 -13.20 2.38 3.68
N TYR A 124 -12.07 2.94 4.10
CA TYR A 124 -11.08 3.52 3.19
C TYR A 124 -10.41 2.45 2.30
N CYS A 125 -9.97 1.34 2.89
CA CYS A 125 -9.39 0.25 2.13
C CYS A 125 -10.40 -0.33 1.14
N ASN A 126 -11.66 -0.53 1.53
CA ASN A 126 -12.72 -0.98 0.62
C ASN A 126 -12.86 -0.04 -0.58
N LYS A 127 -12.83 1.28 -0.36
CA LYS A 127 -12.83 2.27 -1.45
C LYS A 127 -11.63 2.08 -2.39
N LEU A 128 -10.43 1.86 -1.85
CA LEU A 128 -9.24 1.59 -2.66
C LEU A 128 -9.33 0.27 -3.42
N HIS A 129 -9.86 -0.78 -2.81
CA HIS A 129 -10.08 -2.07 -3.46
C HIS A 129 -10.98 -1.91 -4.69
N PHE A 130 -12.10 -1.20 -4.59
CA PHE A 130 -12.97 -0.95 -5.75
C PHE A 130 -12.28 -0.16 -6.87
N GLN A 131 -11.51 0.86 -6.51
CA GLN A 131 -10.74 1.64 -7.50
C GLN A 131 -9.66 0.80 -8.18
N LEU A 132 -9.01 -0.08 -7.43
CA LEU A 132 -8.01 -1.00 -7.95
C LEU A 132 -8.65 -2.04 -8.88
N ALA A 133 -9.75 -2.66 -8.46
CA ALA A 133 -10.53 -3.59 -9.27
C ALA A 133 -10.92 -2.97 -10.62
N PHE A 134 -11.38 -1.71 -10.60
CA PHE A 134 -11.76 -0.99 -11.80
C PHE A 134 -10.56 -0.72 -12.73
N LYS A 135 -9.41 -0.34 -12.17
CA LYS A 135 -8.18 -0.15 -12.94
C LYS A 135 -7.67 -1.45 -13.55
N GLU A 136 -7.69 -2.53 -12.76
CA GLU A 136 -7.32 -3.87 -13.22
C GLU A 136 -8.23 -4.29 -14.37
N GLU A 137 -9.55 -4.20 -14.22
CA GLU A 137 -10.52 -4.53 -15.28
C GLU A 137 -10.29 -3.73 -16.56
N LYS A 138 -9.96 -2.44 -16.45
CA LYS A 138 -9.63 -1.58 -17.60
C LYS A 138 -8.35 -2.01 -18.32
N ILE A 139 -7.35 -2.52 -17.57
CA ILE A 139 -6.12 -3.06 -18.15
C ILE A 139 -6.40 -4.39 -18.85
N THR A 140 -7.19 -5.28 -18.22
CA THR A 140 -7.51 -6.59 -18.79
C THR A 140 -8.42 -6.47 -20.01
N ASN A 141 -9.34 -5.50 -20.02
CA ASN A 141 -10.34 -5.30 -21.06
C ASN A 141 -10.33 -3.85 -21.60
N PRO A 142 -9.28 -3.44 -22.35
CA PRO A 142 -9.15 -2.06 -22.83
C PRO A 142 -10.21 -1.67 -23.87
N ASP A 143 -10.76 -2.65 -24.60
CA ASP A 143 -11.76 -2.45 -25.64
C ASP A 143 -13.20 -2.56 -25.15
N ALA A 144 -13.40 -2.94 -23.88
CA ALA A 144 -14.75 -3.00 -23.32
C ALA A 144 -15.36 -1.59 -23.30
N PRO A 145 -16.64 -1.45 -23.67
CA PRO A 145 -17.36 -0.20 -23.44
C PRO A 145 -17.23 0.17 -21.96
N GLY A 146 -16.86 1.42 -21.67
CA GLY A 146 -16.66 1.89 -20.28
C GLY A 146 -17.88 1.64 -19.39
N LYS A 147 -17.73 1.81 -18.07
CA LYS A 147 -18.88 1.78 -17.16
C LYS A 147 -19.54 3.16 -17.11
N LEU A 148 -20.81 3.19 -16.69
CA LEU A 148 -21.56 4.42 -16.47
C LEU A 148 -20.88 5.37 -15.46
N VAL A 149 -20.19 4.80 -14.47
CA VAL A 149 -19.43 5.53 -13.44
C VAL A 149 -17.94 5.25 -13.65
N GLU A 150 -17.16 6.29 -13.90
CA GLU A 150 -15.73 6.19 -14.23
C GLU A 150 -14.83 5.89 -13.02
N ASP A 151 -15.31 6.18 -11.80
CA ASP A 151 -14.49 6.06 -10.58
C ASP A 151 -14.45 4.64 -10.01
N GLY A 152 -15.25 3.71 -10.55
CA GLY A 152 -15.37 2.34 -10.05
C GLY A 152 -16.09 2.20 -8.70
N LEU A 153 -16.63 3.29 -8.15
CA LEU A 153 -17.33 3.30 -6.88
C LEU A 153 -18.86 3.18 -7.07
N PRO A 154 -19.57 2.45 -6.19
CA PRO A 154 -21.02 2.42 -6.21
C PRO A 154 -21.60 3.82 -5.94
N TRP A 155 -22.47 4.30 -6.82
CA TRP A 155 -23.21 5.56 -6.63
C TRP A 155 -24.68 5.25 -6.36
N LEU A 156 -25.25 5.92 -5.36
CA LEU A 156 -26.68 5.93 -5.12
C LEU A 156 -27.28 7.11 -5.90
N LEU A 157 -27.79 6.83 -7.09
CA LEU A 157 -28.46 7.80 -7.94
C LEU A 157 -29.97 7.70 -7.73
N LEU A 158 -30.67 8.83 -7.67
CA LEU A 158 -32.12 8.84 -7.75
C LEU A 158 -32.56 8.38 -9.14
N GLY A 159 -33.77 7.80 -9.26
CA GLY A 159 -34.22 7.15 -10.50
C GLY A 159 -34.10 8.03 -11.75
N ASP A 160 -34.45 9.30 -11.63
CA ASP A 160 -34.38 10.27 -12.74
C ASP A 160 -32.92 10.59 -13.11
N GLU A 161 -32.06 10.86 -12.12
CA GLU A 161 -30.62 11.12 -12.32
C GLU A 161 -29.91 9.92 -12.96
N PHE A 162 -30.28 8.70 -12.54
CA PHE A 162 -29.78 7.47 -13.14
C PHE A 162 -30.18 7.37 -14.61
N TYR A 163 -31.45 7.64 -14.92
CA TYR A 163 -31.95 7.59 -16.29
C TYR A 163 -31.22 8.60 -17.19
N GLU A 164 -31.08 9.85 -16.74
CA GLU A 164 -30.35 10.89 -17.47
C GLU A 164 -28.90 10.45 -17.77
N ARG A 165 -28.20 9.92 -16.77
CA ARG A 165 -26.84 9.41 -16.95
C ARG A 165 -26.77 8.27 -17.96
N VAL A 166 -27.70 7.32 -17.90
CA VAL A 166 -27.75 6.21 -18.87
C VAL A 166 -27.97 6.75 -20.29
N VAL A 167 -28.85 7.73 -20.46
CA VAL A 167 -29.08 8.38 -21.75
C VAL A 167 -27.79 9.04 -22.24
N GLU A 168 -27.16 9.91 -21.45
CA GLU A 168 -25.88 10.56 -21.79
C GLU A 168 -24.81 9.55 -22.20
N PHE A 169 -24.69 8.47 -21.43
CA PHE A 169 -23.71 7.42 -21.67
C PHE A 169 -23.96 6.66 -22.97
N THR A 170 -25.21 6.32 -23.28
CA THR A 170 -25.55 5.65 -24.56
C THR A 170 -25.31 6.55 -25.77
N TRP A 171 -25.61 7.85 -25.64
CA TRP A 171 -25.28 8.84 -26.68
C TRP A 171 -23.78 8.94 -26.92
N TRP A 172 -23.00 9.07 -25.84
CA TRP A 172 -21.54 9.13 -25.91
C TRP A 172 -20.93 7.86 -26.54
N GLN A 173 -21.45 6.68 -26.21
CA GLN A 173 -21.01 5.42 -26.83
C GLN A 173 -21.26 5.40 -28.34
N LYS A 174 -22.42 5.87 -28.78
CA LYS A 174 -22.78 5.93 -30.20
C LYS A 174 -21.87 6.88 -30.96
N GLU A 175 -21.62 8.07 -30.40
CA GLU A 175 -20.70 9.04 -30.97
C GLU A 175 -19.28 8.47 -31.08
N LYS A 176 -18.74 7.91 -29.99
CA LYS A 176 -17.43 7.22 -29.99
C LYS A 176 -17.35 6.11 -31.02
N GLY A 177 -18.43 5.34 -31.21
CA GLY A 177 -18.51 4.29 -32.23
C GLY A 177 -18.37 4.85 -33.65
N GLN A 178 -19.13 5.89 -33.97
CA GLN A 178 -19.04 6.57 -35.27
C GLN A 178 -17.64 7.15 -35.50
N ASP A 179 -17.07 7.77 -34.47
CA ASP A 179 -15.76 8.38 -34.49
C ASP A 179 -14.63 7.35 -34.69
N LYS A 180 -14.80 6.12 -34.16
CA LYS A 180 -13.90 5.00 -34.43
C LYS A 180 -13.98 4.55 -35.88
N GLU A 181 -15.18 4.45 -36.46
CA GLU A 181 -15.35 4.07 -37.87
C GLU A 181 -14.79 5.12 -38.83
N VAL A 182 -15.03 6.41 -38.58
CA VAL A 182 -14.43 7.50 -39.36
C VAL A 182 -12.89 7.43 -39.32
N ARG A 183 -12.31 7.15 -38.14
CA ARG A 183 -10.85 6.97 -38.02
C ARG A 183 -10.36 5.73 -38.78
N LYS A 184 -11.09 4.61 -38.75
CA LYS A 184 -10.73 3.42 -39.54
C LYS A 184 -10.75 3.72 -41.03
N GLU A 185 -11.77 4.42 -41.51
CA GLU A 185 -11.89 4.77 -42.93
C GLU A 185 -10.76 5.71 -43.36
N ARG A 186 -10.47 6.74 -42.56
CA ARG A 186 -9.30 7.62 -42.80
C ARG A 186 -8.00 6.83 -42.89
N ARG A 187 -7.76 5.87 -41.97
CA ARG A 187 -6.57 5.01 -42.01
C ARG A 187 -6.49 4.16 -43.27
N LYS A 188 -7.62 3.66 -43.79
CA LYS A 188 -7.64 2.90 -45.05
C LYS A 188 -7.23 3.79 -46.22
N VAL A 189 -7.81 4.98 -46.32
CA VAL A 189 -7.49 5.95 -47.39
C VAL A 189 -6.01 6.35 -47.35
N THR A 190 -5.48 6.67 -46.16
CA THR A 190 -4.05 6.99 -46.02
C THR A 190 -3.17 5.80 -46.42
N ARG A 191 -3.56 4.58 -46.05
CA ARG A 191 -2.81 3.36 -46.41
C ARG A 191 -2.79 3.13 -47.92
N THR A 192 -3.92 3.27 -48.60
CA THR A 192 -3.98 3.08 -50.07
C THR A 192 -3.13 4.12 -50.80
N ALA A 193 -3.23 5.40 -50.41
CA ALA A 193 -2.42 6.46 -50.99
C ALA A 193 -0.91 6.23 -50.78
N LEU A 194 -0.51 5.71 -49.61
CA LEU A 194 0.89 5.39 -49.31
C LEU A 194 1.42 4.23 -50.17
N GLU A 195 0.60 3.21 -50.41
CA GLU A 195 0.97 2.10 -51.31
C GLU A 195 1.04 2.52 -52.78
N GLU A 196 0.16 3.41 -53.24
CA GLU A 196 0.25 4.02 -54.57
C GLU A 196 1.54 4.85 -54.71
N TRP A 197 1.84 5.69 -53.72
CA TRP A 197 3.07 6.48 -53.70
C TRP A 197 4.33 5.60 -53.77
N LYS A 198 4.40 4.53 -52.96
CA LYS A 198 5.52 3.58 -53.02
C LYS A 198 5.69 2.97 -54.41
N LYS A 199 4.60 2.57 -55.08
CA LYS A 199 4.66 2.02 -56.44
C LYS A 199 5.22 3.04 -57.43
N THR A 200 4.76 4.28 -57.37
CA THR A 200 5.27 5.36 -58.23
C THR A 200 6.73 5.67 -57.95
N GLU A 201 7.16 5.61 -56.69
CA GLU A 201 8.55 5.84 -56.31
C GLU A 201 9.49 4.73 -56.81
N ILE A 202 9.04 3.46 -56.74
CA ILE A 202 9.78 2.33 -57.30
C ILE A 202 9.93 2.49 -58.82
N ALA A 203 8.85 2.87 -59.53
CA ALA A 203 8.88 3.09 -60.97
C ALA A 203 9.83 4.23 -61.36
N TRP A 204 9.77 5.36 -60.65
CA TRP A 204 10.67 6.50 -60.87
C TRP A 204 12.14 6.14 -60.62
N LYS A 205 12.43 5.40 -59.54
CA LYS A 205 13.79 4.92 -59.26
C LYS A 205 14.31 4.01 -60.36
N ALA A 206 13.48 3.10 -60.88
CA ALA A 206 13.85 2.20 -61.96
C ALA A 206 14.16 2.95 -63.27
N GLU A 207 13.33 3.93 -63.65
CA GLU A 207 13.55 4.76 -64.84
C GLU A 207 14.82 5.62 -64.72
N ASN A 208 15.09 6.17 -63.53
CA ASN A 208 16.29 6.97 -63.29
C ASN A 208 17.57 6.13 -63.28
N THR A 209 17.52 4.85 -62.89
CA THR A 209 18.66 3.93 -62.99
C THR A 209 18.90 3.38 -64.40
N ALA A 210 17.90 3.46 -65.28
CA ALA A 210 17.99 2.98 -66.67
C ALA A 210 18.47 4.06 -67.65
N ARG A 211 18.61 5.30 -67.17
CA ARG A 211 19.19 6.45 -67.88
C ARG A 211 20.67 6.59 -67.57
#